data_AF-A0A1J9PZT6-F1
#
_entry.id   AF-A0A1J9PZT6-F1
#
_cell.length_a   1.000
_cell.length_b   1.000
_cell.length_c   1.000
_cell.angle_alpha   90.00
_cell.angle_beta   90.00
_cell.angle_gamma   90.00
#
_symmetry.space_group_name_H-M   'P 1'
#
loop_
_entity.id
_entity.type
_entity.pdbx_description
1 polymer ?
#
loop_
_entity_poly.entity_id
_entity_poly.type
_entity_poly.pdbx_seq_one_letter_code
_entity_poly.pdbx_strand_id
1 'polypeptide(L)'
;MGKPQISLPPDAYVYTTWTGRVHYLDVIKASPDGMDAGAFIMHRVHGCTTDINPTATRAVTKMKVTITQRFTINSRNDDGSGNGSGNGSYEEKNAETQVRGARFVRHWYEKDKGVASRPAAWGGGADEERLAALPRRHRFLAYFQERTMGVE
;
A
#
# COMPACT_ATOMS: atom_id res chain seq x y z
N MET A 1 16.10 16.62 -13.88
CA MET A 1 14.72 16.34 -13.44
C MET A 1 14.63 16.71 -11.97
N GLY A 2 13.77 17.67 -11.60
CA GLY A 2 13.54 18.00 -10.18
C GLY A 2 12.93 16.79 -9.48
N LYS A 3 13.37 16.50 -8.25
CA LYS A 3 12.75 15.44 -7.45
C LYS A 3 11.27 15.78 -7.27
N PRO A 4 10.34 14.83 -7.47
CA PRO A 4 8.92 15.08 -7.21
C PRO A 4 8.76 15.47 -5.73
N GLN A 5 8.35 16.71 -5.50
CA GLN A 5 8.08 17.20 -4.16
C GLN A 5 6.68 16.71 -3.75
N ILE A 6 6.63 15.65 -2.95
CA ILE A 6 5.38 15.18 -2.34
C ILE A 6 5.00 16.20 -1.26
N SER A 7 3.95 16.97 -1.49
CA SER A 7 3.48 18.01 -0.57
C SER A 7 2.42 17.45 0.39
N LEU A 8 2.85 16.63 1.36
CA LEU A 8 1.99 16.28 2.50
C LEU A 8 2.25 17.26 3.65
N PRO A 9 1.21 17.65 4.41
CA PRO A 9 1.38 18.42 5.64
C PRO A 9 2.35 17.74 6.63
N PRO A 10 3.07 18.49 7.48
CA PRO A 10 4.07 17.93 8.41
C PRO A 10 3.53 16.86 9.37
N ASP A 11 2.24 16.89 9.68
CA ASP A 11 1.53 15.98 10.58
C ASP A 11 0.63 14.99 9.83
N ALA A 12 0.90 14.73 8.55
CA ALA A 12 0.17 13.76 7.75
C ALA A 12 0.46 12.31 8.17
N TYR A 13 -0.58 11.49 8.22
CA TYR A 13 -0.49 10.07 8.53
C TYR A 13 -1.08 9.21 7.41
N VAL A 14 -0.42 8.09 7.15
CA VAL A 14 -0.88 7.05 6.24
C VAL A 14 -1.43 5.90 7.09
N TYR A 15 -2.60 5.40 6.71
CA TYR A 15 -3.21 4.23 7.34
C TYR A 15 -3.24 3.08 6.34
N THR A 16 -2.29 2.16 6.51
CA THR A 16 -2.37 0.87 5.81
C THR A 16 -3.08 -0.14 6.71
N THR A 17 -3.61 -1.20 6.13
CA THR A 17 -4.36 -2.18 6.91
C THR A 17 -3.46 -2.99 7.85
N TRP A 18 -2.17 -3.12 7.56
CA TRP A 18 -1.21 -3.89 8.37
C TRP A 18 -0.32 -3.01 9.27
N THR A 19 0.10 -1.82 8.84
CA THR A 19 0.94 -0.94 9.68
C THR A 19 0.15 -0.05 10.62
N GLY A 20 -1.18 0.01 10.49
CA GLY A 20 -1.99 0.98 11.22
C GLY A 20 -1.60 2.42 10.87
N ARG A 21 -1.57 3.30 11.87
CA ARG A 21 -1.24 4.73 11.73
C ARG A 21 0.28 4.92 11.68
N VAL A 22 0.81 5.32 10.53
CA VAL A 22 2.24 5.58 10.33
C VAL A 22 2.46 7.00 9.81
N HIS A 23 3.50 7.67 10.31
CA HIS A 23 3.84 9.01 9.83
C HIS A 23 4.33 8.96 8.38
N TYR A 24 3.98 9.94 7.55
CA TYR A 24 4.26 9.84 6.11
C TYR A 24 5.76 9.73 5.78
N LEU A 25 6.63 10.32 6.61
CA LEU A 25 8.08 10.20 6.44
C LEU A 25 8.59 8.77 6.65
N ASP A 26 7.98 8.02 7.57
CA ASP A 26 8.35 6.62 7.79
C ASP A 26 7.91 5.76 6.61
N VAL A 27 6.79 6.09 5.96
CA VAL A 27 6.37 5.43 4.72
C VAL A 27 7.33 5.75 3.56
N ILE A 28 7.76 7.01 3.43
CA ILE A 28 8.74 7.42 2.41
C ILE A 28 10.07 6.70 2.62
N LYS A 29 10.48 6.47 3.88
CA LYS A 29 11.68 5.72 4.21
C LYS A 29 11.52 4.21 3.97
N ALA A 30 10.42 3.62 4.44
CA ALA A 30 10.18 2.18 4.35
C ALA A 30 9.94 1.70 2.91
N SER A 31 9.44 2.57 2.03
CA SER A 31 9.17 2.21 0.64
C SER A 31 10.42 1.74 -0.15
N PRO A 32 11.52 2.50 -0.23
CA PRO A 32 12.74 2.02 -0.89
C PRO A 32 13.36 0.83 -0.16
N ASP A 33 13.41 0.85 1.18
CA ASP A 33 13.95 -0.28 1.98
C ASP A 33 13.22 -1.59 1.66
N GLY A 34 11.89 -1.54 1.53
CA GLY A 34 11.07 -2.68 1.12
C GLY A 34 11.37 -3.14 -0.30
N MET A 35 11.55 -2.22 -1.25
CA MET A 35 11.93 -2.56 -2.63
C MET A 35 13.31 -3.24 -2.68
N ASP A 36 14.29 -2.74 -1.93
CA ASP A 36 15.63 -3.31 -1.83
C ASP A 36 15.61 -4.70 -1.18
N ALA A 37 14.68 -4.94 -0.24
CA ALA A 37 14.42 -6.26 0.35
C ALA A 37 13.63 -7.22 -0.58
N GLY A 38 13.19 -6.76 -1.76
CA GLY A 38 12.48 -7.58 -2.75
C GLY A 38 10.96 -7.43 -2.75
N ALA A 39 10.39 -6.49 -2.00
CA ALA A 39 8.97 -6.16 -1.98
C ALA A 39 8.64 -5.06 -3.01
N PHE A 40 8.38 -5.44 -4.25
CA PHE A 40 8.10 -4.51 -5.35
C PHE A 40 6.60 -4.23 -5.48
N ILE A 41 6.18 -2.99 -5.22
CA ILE A 41 4.77 -2.58 -5.24
C ILE A 41 4.48 -1.64 -6.41
N MET A 42 3.41 -1.94 -7.16
CA MET A 42 2.86 -1.07 -8.19
C MET A 42 1.39 -0.76 -7.91
N HIS A 43 1.06 0.54 -7.83
CA HIS A 43 -0.32 1.02 -7.73
C HIS A 43 -0.79 1.48 -9.12
N ARG A 44 -1.86 0.88 -9.63
CA ARG A 44 -2.58 1.35 -10.82
C ARG A 44 -3.93 1.94 -10.41
N VAL A 45 -4.09 3.24 -10.58
CA VAL A 45 -5.36 3.93 -10.32
C VAL A 45 -6.24 3.79 -11.58
N HIS A 46 -7.44 3.23 -11.41
CA HIS A 46 -8.42 3.03 -12.49
C HIS A 46 -9.40 4.19 -12.64
N GLY A 47 -9.50 5.02 -11.60
CA GLY A 47 -10.37 6.18 -11.56
C GLY A 47 -10.44 6.73 -10.14
N CYS A 48 -10.74 8.02 -10.04
CA CYS A 48 -10.98 8.68 -8.77
C CYS A 48 -12.12 9.68 -8.89
N THR A 49 -12.76 9.96 -7.76
CA THR A 49 -13.73 11.03 -7.59
C THR A 49 -13.34 11.82 -6.37
N THR A 50 -13.36 13.15 -6.48
CA THR A 50 -13.03 14.04 -5.37
C THR A 50 -14.20 14.97 -5.11
N ASP A 51 -14.75 14.87 -3.90
CA ASP A 51 -15.77 15.79 -3.39
C ASP A 51 -15.06 16.90 -2.62
N ILE A 52 -15.29 18.16 -3.02
CA ILE A 52 -14.70 19.34 -2.38
C ILE A 52 -15.81 20.17 -1.72
N ASN A 53 -15.54 20.72 -0.54
CA ASN A 53 -16.50 21.61 0.11
C ASN A 53 -16.57 22.98 -0.61
N PRO A 54 -17.67 23.76 -0.46
CA PRO A 54 -17.85 25.03 -1.18
C PRO A 54 -16.75 26.07 -0.93
N THR A 55 -16.12 26.05 0.25
CA THR A 55 -15.01 26.95 0.60
C THR A 55 -13.64 26.45 0.10
N ALA A 56 -13.61 25.31 -0.58
CA ALA A 56 -12.40 24.68 -1.12
C ALA A 56 -11.30 24.42 -0.07
N THR A 57 -11.65 24.24 1.18
CA THR A 57 -10.72 23.97 2.29
C THR A 57 -10.52 22.49 2.57
N ARG A 58 -11.50 21.63 2.24
CA ARG A 58 -11.48 20.18 2.51
C ARG A 58 -11.92 19.40 1.29
N ALA A 59 -11.33 18.23 1.10
CA ALA A 59 -11.73 17.31 0.06
C ALA A 59 -11.71 15.86 0.54
N VAL A 60 -12.57 15.03 -0.05
CA VAL A 60 -12.56 13.58 0.11
C VAL A 60 -12.37 12.97 -1.27
N THR A 61 -11.29 12.23 -1.45
CA THR A 61 -11.00 11.51 -2.69
C THR A 61 -11.25 10.03 -2.47
N LYS A 62 -12.06 9.42 -3.34
CA LYS A 62 -12.24 7.98 -3.42
C LYS A 62 -11.60 7.50 -4.71
N MET A 63 -10.91 6.37 -4.67
CA MET A 63 -10.25 5.83 -5.84
C MET A 63 -10.34 4.32 -5.92
N LYS A 64 -10.47 3.83 -7.15
CA LYS A 64 -10.35 2.41 -7.46
C LYS A 64 -8.91 2.16 -7.87
N VAL A 65 -8.21 1.30 -7.12
CA VAL A 65 -6.82 0.96 -7.38
C VAL A 65 -6.71 -0.54 -7.59
N THR A 66 -5.79 -0.97 -8.45
CA THR A 66 -5.21 -2.32 -8.40
C THR A 66 -3.80 -2.19 -7.89
N ILE A 67 -3.53 -2.86 -6.79
CA ILE A 67 -2.18 -2.95 -6.21
C ILE A 67 -1.63 -4.29 -6.66
N THR A 68 -0.59 -4.28 -7.49
CA THR A 68 0.17 -5.49 -7.82
C THR A 68 1.46 -5.44 -7.02
N GLN A 69 1.70 -6.46 -6.22
CA GLN A 69 2.96 -6.61 -5.51
C GLN A 69 3.73 -7.83 -6.03
N ARG A 70 5.05 -7.81 -5.99
CA ARG A 70 5.91 -8.99 -6.18
C ARG A 70 6.86 -9.09 -5.00
N PHE A 71 7.24 -10.32 -4.68
CA PHE A 71 8.07 -10.65 -3.53
C PHE A 71 9.18 -11.59 -3.94
N THR A 72 10.39 -11.38 -3.42
CA THR A 72 11.51 -12.31 -3.56
C THR A 72 11.71 -13.02 -2.22
N ILE A 73 11.55 -14.34 -2.19
CA ILE A 73 11.65 -15.15 -0.96
C ILE A 73 12.69 -16.25 -1.19
N ASN A 74 13.59 -16.45 -0.23
CA ASN A 74 14.63 -17.49 -0.26
C ASN A 74 15.52 -17.45 -1.53
N SER A 75 15.90 -16.25 -2.00
CA SER A 75 16.72 -16.04 -3.22
C SER A 75 16.11 -16.60 -4.52
N ARG A 76 14.89 -17.10 -4.46
CA ARG A 76 14.09 -17.43 -5.64
C ARG A 76 13.17 -16.26 -5.91
N ASN A 77 13.01 -15.91 -7.19
CA ASN A 77 11.96 -14.99 -7.63
C ASN A 77 10.60 -15.71 -7.56
N ASP A 78 10.29 -16.26 -6.38
CA ASP A 78 9.07 -16.97 -6.08
C ASP A 78 8.00 -15.90 -5.80
N ASP A 79 7.59 -15.23 -6.87
CA ASP A 79 6.72 -14.07 -6.78
C ASP A 79 5.34 -14.50 -6.29
N GLY A 80 4.87 -13.98 -5.18
CA GLY A 80 3.44 -13.90 -4.88
C GLY A 80 2.90 -12.57 -5.40
N SER A 81 1.89 -12.57 -6.29
CA SER A 81 1.21 -11.32 -6.67
C SER A 81 -0.12 -11.10 -5.96
N GLY A 82 -0.12 -10.25 -4.94
CA GLY A 82 -1.32 -9.69 -4.31
C GLY A 82 -2.04 -8.74 -5.24
N ASN A 83 -3.39 -8.80 -5.29
CA ASN A 83 -4.23 -7.82 -6.00
C ASN A 83 -5.23 -7.20 -5.03
N GLY A 84 -4.91 -6.03 -4.48
CA GLY A 84 -5.83 -5.25 -3.65
C GLY A 84 -6.69 -4.30 -4.47
N SER A 85 -7.97 -4.12 -4.08
CA SER A 85 -8.84 -3.14 -4.72
C SER A 85 -9.60 -2.25 -3.75
N GLY A 86 -9.22 -0.96 -3.71
CA GLY A 86 -9.91 0.11 -2.98
C GLY A 86 -8.99 1.01 -2.15
N ASN A 87 -9.06 2.34 -2.38
CA ASN A 87 -8.38 3.34 -1.55
C ASN A 87 -9.26 4.60 -1.41
N GLY A 88 -9.25 5.22 -0.23
CA GLY A 88 -9.88 6.51 0.03
C GLY A 88 -8.95 7.43 0.83
N SER A 89 -8.91 8.71 0.47
CA SER A 89 -8.18 9.74 1.19
C SER A 89 -9.07 10.90 1.60
N TYR A 90 -8.78 11.47 2.76
CA TYR A 90 -9.29 12.75 3.21
C TYR A 90 -8.13 13.76 3.18
N GLU A 91 -8.40 14.91 2.56
CA GLU A 91 -7.43 15.93 2.24
C GLU A 91 -7.86 17.27 2.82
N GLU A 92 -6.86 18.04 3.26
CA GLU A 92 -7.07 19.38 3.79
C GLU A 92 -6.11 20.36 3.11
N LYS A 93 -6.60 21.57 2.86
CA LYS A 93 -5.81 22.68 2.34
C LYS A 93 -5.29 23.51 3.50
N ASN A 94 -3.98 23.68 3.58
CA ASN A 94 -3.38 24.62 4.53
C ASN A 94 -3.77 26.06 4.15
N ALA A 95 -4.28 26.83 5.11
CA ALA A 95 -4.78 28.17 4.88
C ALA A 95 -3.67 29.19 4.54
N GLU A 96 -2.47 29.00 5.08
CA GLU A 96 -1.33 29.90 4.88
C GLU A 96 -0.58 29.58 3.59
N THR A 97 -0.21 28.32 3.40
CA THR A 97 0.62 27.89 2.26
C THR A 97 -0.20 27.56 1.01
N GLN A 98 -1.53 27.47 1.14
CA GLN A 98 -2.47 27.06 0.08
C GLN A 98 -2.20 25.64 -0.48
N VAL A 99 -1.30 24.88 0.12
CA VAL A 99 -0.96 23.50 -0.25
C VAL A 99 -2.05 22.55 0.26
N ARG A 100 -2.48 21.61 -0.59
CA ARG A 100 -3.31 20.48 -0.18
C ARG A 100 -2.45 19.28 0.12
N GLY A 101 -2.85 18.48 1.09
CA GLY A 101 -2.38 17.11 1.17
C GLY A 101 -3.30 16.21 1.96
N ALA A 102 -3.07 14.92 1.78
CA ALA A 102 -3.84 13.89 2.46
C ALA A 102 -3.50 13.89 3.96
N ARG A 103 -4.52 14.10 4.78
CA ARG A 103 -4.45 13.97 6.24
C ARG A 103 -4.62 12.52 6.66
N PHE A 104 -5.48 11.82 5.94
CA PHE A 104 -5.85 10.44 6.20
C PHE A 104 -5.94 9.70 4.88
N VAL A 105 -5.25 8.57 4.75
CA VAL A 105 -5.33 7.67 3.60
C VAL A 105 -5.65 6.29 4.14
N ARG A 106 -6.71 5.65 3.64
CA ARG A 106 -7.11 4.30 4.05
C ARG A 106 -7.39 3.42 2.86
N HIS A 107 -6.73 2.28 2.86
CA HIS A 107 -6.95 1.20 1.90
C HIS A 107 -8.01 0.24 2.42
N TRP A 108 -8.83 -0.26 1.50
CA TRP A 108 -9.80 -1.32 1.76
C TRP A 108 -9.63 -2.36 0.66
N TYR A 109 -9.38 -3.60 1.06
CA TYR A 109 -9.07 -4.68 0.12
C TYR A 109 -10.34 -5.46 -0.20
N GLU A 110 -10.79 -5.38 -1.46
CA GLU A 110 -11.89 -6.21 -1.95
C GLU A 110 -11.45 -7.63 -2.34
N LYS A 111 -10.27 -7.74 -2.94
CA LYS A 111 -9.68 -8.98 -3.42
C LYS A 111 -8.29 -9.12 -2.83
N ASP A 112 -7.89 -10.36 -2.64
CA ASP A 112 -6.52 -10.74 -2.31
C ASP A 112 -6.29 -12.16 -2.83
N LYS A 113 -5.11 -12.39 -3.40
CA LYS A 113 -4.77 -13.60 -4.14
C LYS A 113 -3.25 -13.70 -4.18
N GLY A 114 -2.68 -14.87 -3.95
CA GLY A 114 -1.29 -15.16 -4.31
C GLY A 114 -1.24 -15.81 -5.71
N VAL A 115 -0.26 -15.43 -6.51
CA VAL A 115 0.04 -16.10 -7.79
C VAL A 115 1.53 -16.25 -7.91
N ALA A 116 2.01 -17.49 -8.01
CA ALA A 116 3.36 -17.77 -8.42
C ALA A 116 3.64 -17.24 -9.83
N SER A 117 4.76 -16.57 -10.03
CA SER A 117 5.19 -16.14 -11.36
C SER A 117 5.61 -17.30 -12.27
N ARG A 118 5.94 -18.46 -11.70
CA ARG A 118 6.29 -19.69 -12.44
C ARG A 118 5.69 -20.91 -11.73
N PRO A 119 5.31 -21.98 -12.44
CA PRO A 119 4.73 -23.18 -11.81
C PRO A 119 5.59 -23.77 -10.69
N ALA A 120 6.92 -23.80 -10.86
CA ALA A 120 7.86 -24.33 -9.87
C ALA A 120 8.01 -23.46 -8.60
N ALA A 121 7.60 -22.19 -8.65
CA ALA A 121 7.70 -21.26 -7.52
C ALA A 121 6.69 -21.55 -6.40
N TRP A 122 5.62 -22.33 -6.67
CA TRP A 122 4.77 -22.87 -5.61
C TRP A 122 5.45 -24.01 -4.82
N GLY A 123 6.57 -24.55 -5.31
CA GLY A 123 7.17 -25.79 -4.83
C GLY A 123 7.66 -25.80 -3.37
N GLY A 124 7.66 -24.65 -2.68
CA GLY A 124 7.94 -24.55 -1.24
C GLY A 124 6.70 -24.47 -0.35
N GLY A 125 5.50 -24.30 -0.93
CA GLY A 125 4.24 -24.06 -0.20
C GLY A 125 4.23 -22.74 0.58
N ALA A 126 3.07 -22.08 0.64
CA ALA A 126 2.86 -21.07 1.68
C ALA A 126 2.46 -21.78 2.98
N ASP A 127 2.83 -21.21 4.13
CA ASP A 127 2.36 -21.71 5.42
C ASP A 127 0.85 -21.44 5.54
N GLU A 128 0.05 -22.48 5.35
CA GLU A 128 -1.41 -22.41 5.39
C GLU A 128 -1.94 -22.06 6.78
N GLU A 129 -1.24 -22.45 7.85
CA GLU A 129 -1.64 -22.13 9.22
C GLU A 129 -1.46 -20.64 9.49
N ARG A 130 -0.31 -20.08 9.11
CA ARG A 130 -0.07 -18.63 9.20
C ARG A 130 -1.03 -17.84 8.32
N LEU A 131 -1.28 -18.28 7.08
CA LEU A 131 -2.25 -17.64 6.19
C LEU A 131 -3.68 -17.64 6.76
N ALA A 132 -4.06 -18.70 7.48
CA ALA A 132 -5.37 -18.81 8.13
C ALA A 132 -5.51 -17.82 9.31
N ALA A 133 -4.42 -17.55 10.04
CA ALA A 133 -4.39 -16.59 11.14
C ALA A 133 -4.52 -15.13 10.68
N LEU A 134 -4.15 -14.83 9.43
CA LEU A 134 -4.21 -13.48 8.88
C LEU A 134 -5.61 -13.10 8.34
N PRO A 135 -6.00 -11.81 8.39
CA PRO A 135 -7.33 -11.39 7.96
C PRO A 135 -7.59 -11.72 6.49
N ARG A 136 -8.72 -12.38 6.22
CA ARG A 136 -9.05 -12.94 4.89
C ARG A 136 -8.95 -11.97 3.72
N ARG A 137 -9.17 -10.67 3.96
CA ARG A 137 -9.19 -9.65 2.90
C ARG A 137 -7.80 -9.25 2.39
N HIS A 138 -6.73 -9.59 3.10
CA HIS A 138 -5.36 -9.19 2.73
C HIS A 138 -4.29 -10.16 3.29
N ARG A 139 -4.64 -11.44 3.49
CA ARG A 139 -3.75 -12.44 4.11
C ARG A 139 -2.51 -12.75 3.28
N PHE A 140 -2.64 -12.86 1.96
CA PHE A 140 -1.50 -13.16 1.09
C PHE A 140 -0.56 -11.96 1.05
N LEU A 141 -1.14 -10.77 0.91
CA LEU A 141 -0.39 -9.51 0.98
C LEU A 141 0.39 -9.40 2.30
N ALA A 142 -0.27 -9.55 3.44
CA ALA A 142 0.38 -9.49 4.76
C ALA A 142 1.46 -10.57 4.92
N TYR A 143 1.13 -11.83 4.62
CA TYR A 143 2.05 -12.97 4.74
C TYR A 143 3.35 -12.76 3.96
N PHE A 144 3.24 -12.42 2.68
CA PHE A 144 4.42 -12.26 1.84
C PHE A 144 5.19 -10.98 2.17
N GLN A 145 4.51 -9.91 2.61
CA GLN A 145 5.17 -8.70 3.11
C GLN A 145 5.99 -8.99 4.36
N GLU A 146 5.41 -9.65 5.36
CA GLU A 146 6.08 -10.01 6.62
C GLU A 146 7.32 -10.86 6.37
N ARG A 147 7.17 -11.91 5.55
CA ARG A 147 8.28 -12.80 5.13
C ARG A 147 9.40 -12.06 4.41
N THR A 148 9.06 -11.16 3.48
CA THR A 148 10.06 -10.45 2.67
C THR A 148 10.80 -9.39 3.49
N MET A 149 10.10 -8.73 4.41
CA MET A 149 10.69 -7.70 5.27
C MET A 149 11.29 -8.24 6.57
N GLY A 150 11.06 -9.50 6.92
CA GLY A 150 11.56 -10.12 8.15
C GLY A 150 10.91 -9.59 9.43
N VAL A 151 9.61 -9.34 9.41
CA VAL A 151 8.86 -8.69 10.52
C VAL A 151 7.73 -9.56 11.09
N GLU A 152 7.96 -10.87 11.20
CA GLU A 152 6.97 -11.88 11.65
C GLU A 152 6.45 -11.71 13.10
#